data_AF-A0A0Q9MUI8-F1
#
_entry.id   AF-A0A0Q9MUI8-F1
#
_cell.length_a   1.000
_cell.length_b   1.000
_cell.length_c   1.000
_cell.angle_alpha   90.00
_cell.angle_beta   90.00
_cell.angle_gamma   90.00
#
_symmetry.space_group_name_H-M   'P 1'
#
loop_
_entity.id
_entity.type
_entity.pdbx_description
1 polymer ?
#
loop_
_entity_poly.entity_id
_entity_poly.type
_entity_poly.pdbx_seq_one_letter_code
_entity_poly.pdbx_strand_id
1 'polypeptide(L)'
;MKDSHKAIWLKRKKLGRSRYLIMFGIVPWGIGAAILTTLLEYISFQSVNSAWIPIRLIVFAFIGFFVANGRWVAMEYRFEPPAPRRP
;
A
#
# COMPACT_ATOMS: atom_id res chain seq x y z
N MET A 1 -7.83 -22.04 11.46
CA MET A 1 -7.43 -20.61 11.30
C MET A 1 -6.60 -20.32 10.03
N LYS A 2 -5.78 -21.24 9.48
CA LYS A 2 -5.00 -21.01 8.24
C LYS A 2 -5.87 -20.80 6.98
N ASP A 3 -7.03 -21.44 6.89
CA ASP A 3 -7.90 -21.37 5.70
C ASP A 3 -8.55 -20.00 5.48
N SER A 4 -8.80 -19.25 6.55
CA SER A 4 -9.39 -17.91 6.48
C SER A 4 -8.48 -16.93 5.75
N HIS A 5 -7.18 -16.93 6.06
CA HIS A 5 -6.21 -16.04 5.41
C HIS A 5 -6.00 -16.40 3.93
N LYS A 6 -6.04 -17.70 3.59
CA LYS A 6 -5.96 -18.16 2.20
C LYS A 6 -7.19 -17.75 1.40
N ALA A 7 -8.39 -17.85 1.97
CA ALA A 7 -9.63 -17.39 1.34
C ALA A 7 -9.64 -15.88 1.10
N ILE A 8 -9.15 -15.09 2.07
CA ILE A 8 -9.00 -13.63 1.93
C ILE A 8 -8.00 -13.30 0.82
N TRP A 9 -6.87 -14.02 0.76
CA TRP A 9 -5.89 -13.86 -0.30
C TRP A 9 -6.48 -14.18 -1.68
N LEU A 10 -7.19 -15.30 -1.84
CA LEU A 10 -7.84 -15.67 -3.11
C LEU A 10 -8.85 -14.60 -3.57
N LYS A 11 -9.63 -14.04 -2.65
CA LYS A 11 -10.53 -12.90 -2.94
C LYS A 11 -9.75 -11.67 -3.43
N ARG A 12 -8.64 -11.32 -2.76
CA ARG A 12 -7.77 -10.20 -3.15
C ARG A 12 -7.05 -10.45 -4.47
N LYS A 13 -6.67 -11.70 -4.74
CA LYS A 13 -6.04 -12.13 -5.99
C LYS A 13 -7.00 -11.97 -7.17
N LYS A 14 -8.27 -12.31 -6.99
CA LYS A 14 -9.33 -12.11 -8.00
C LYS A 14 -9.52 -10.64 -8.40
N LEU A 15 -9.19 -9.70 -7.52
CA LEU A 15 -9.24 -8.26 -7.80
C LEU A 15 -8.18 -7.82 -8.83
N GLY A 16 -7.09 -8.59 -8.96
CA GLY A 16 -5.93 -8.27 -9.78
C GLY A 16 -4.90 -7.39 -9.06
N ARG A 17 -3.62 -7.60 -9.39
CA ARG A 17 -2.47 -6.93 -8.76
C ARG A 17 -2.59 -5.41 -8.83
N SER A 18 -2.88 -4.86 -10.01
CA SER A 18 -2.96 -3.40 -10.19
C SER A 18 -4.03 -2.74 -9.33
N ARG A 19 -5.24 -3.31 -9.25
CA ARG A 19 -6.31 -2.78 -8.39
C ARG A 19 -5.98 -2.93 -6.91
N TYR A 20 -5.34 -4.02 -6.52
CA TYR A 20 -4.88 -4.21 -5.15
C TYR A 20 -3.86 -3.14 -4.74
N LEU A 21 -2.87 -2.87 -5.60
CA LEU A 21 -1.84 -1.85 -5.35
C LEU A 21 -2.45 -0.46 -5.20
N ILE A 22 -3.46 -0.12 -6.01
CA ILE A 22 -4.16 1.16 -5.90
C ILE A 22 -4.95 1.23 -4.59
N MET A 23 -5.85 0.27 -4.33
CA MET A 23 -6.76 0.31 -3.18
C MET A 23 -6.06 0.14 -1.83
N PHE A 24 -5.04 -0.70 -1.74
CA PHE A 24 -4.38 -1.05 -0.47
C PHE A 24 -2.99 -0.43 -0.33
N GLY A 25 -2.46 0.21 -1.38
CA GLY A 25 -1.19 0.92 -1.37
C GLY A 25 -1.40 2.41 -1.60
N ILE A 26 -1.57 2.79 -2.86
CA ILE A 26 -1.50 4.19 -3.31
C ILE A 26 -2.57 5.06 -2.64
N VAL A 27 -3.82 4.61 -2.56
CA VAL A 27 -4.91 5.42 -1.99
C VAL A 27 -4.71 5.66 -0.47
N PRO A 28 -4.57 4.64 0.39
CA PRO A 28 -4.42 4.86 1.82
C PRO A 28 -3.09 5.52 2.19
N TRP A 29 -2.00 5.23 1.49
CA TRP A 29 -0.71 5.87 1.77
C TRP A 29 -0.63 7.26 1.13
N GLY A 30 -0.89 7.40 -0.17
CA GLY A 30 -0.84 8.69 -0.85
C GLY A 30 -1.80 9.69 -0.25
N ILE A 31 -3.11 9.43 -0.31
CA ILE A 31 -4.12 10.37 0.16
C ILE A 31 -4.19 10.38 1.69
N GLY A 32 -4.24 9.21 2.32
CA GLY A 32 -4.37 9.12 3.77
C GLY A 32 -3.17 9.70 4.53
N ALA A 33 -1.93 9.38 4.13
CA ALA A 33 -0.76 9.94 4.79
C ALA A 33 -0.53 11.42 4.45
N ALA A 34 -0.86 11.88 3.23
CA ALA A 34 -0.81 13.29 2.91
C ALA A 34 -1.79 14.10 3.77
N ILE A 35 -3.03 13.65 3.92
CA ILE A 35 -4.02 14.30 4.79
C ILE A 35 -3.53 14.29 6.25
N LEU A 36 -3.09 13.14 6.75
CA LEU A 36 -2.62 13.00 8.13
C LEU A 36 -1.43 13.91 8.43
N THR A 37 -0.43 13.96 7.55
CA THR A 37 0.74 14.81 7.73
C THR A 37 0.44 16.29 7.57
N THR A 38 -0.49 16.65 6.68
CA THR A 38 -0.96 18.04 6.54
C THR A 38 -1.74 18.50 7.78
N LEU A 39 -2.57 17.62 8.37
CA LEU A 39 -3.23 17.88 9.66
C LEU A 39 -2.22 18.05 10.79
N LEU A 40 -1.23 17.16 10.87
CA LEU A 40 -0.16 17.27 11.87
C LEU A 40 0.66 18.55 11.71
N GLU A 41 0.96 18.95 10.48
CA GLU A 41 1.64 20.21 10.18
C GLU A 41 0.80 21.41 10.61
N TYR A 42 -0.49 21.42 10.29
CA TYR A 42 -1.41 22.47 10.71
C TYR A 42 -1.47 22.60 12.24
N ILE A 43 -1.57 21.48 12.96
CA ILE A 43 -1.62 21.49 14.43
C ILE A 43 -0.29 22.00 15.01
N SER A 44 0.85 21.54 14.47
CA SER A 44 2.18 21.80 15.04
C SER A 44 2.72 23.19 14.72
N PHE A 45 2.55 23.65 13.48
CA PHE A 45 3.16 24.88 12.97
C PHE A 45 2.15 26.00 12.72
N GLN A 46 0.84 25.75 12.91
CA GLN A 46 -0.26 26.70 12.64
C GLN A 46 -0.21 27.31 11.23
N SER A 47 0.51 26.67 10.32
CA SER A 47 0.71 27.11 8.94
C SER A 47 0.80 25.88 8.05
N VAL A 48 0.21 25.98 6.87
CA VAL A 48 0.25 24.91 5.86
C VAL A 48 0.86 25.51 4.62
N ASN A 49 2.03 24.99 4.24
CA ASN A 49 2.62 25.35 2.98
C ASN A 49 2.01 24.49 1.87
N SER A 50 1.05 25.07 1.16
CA SER A 50 0.31 24.40 0.09
C SER A 50 1.20 23.85 -1.04
N ALA A 51 2.42 24.38 -1.23
CA ALA A 51 3.37 23.87 -2.22
C ALA A 51 3.90 22.46 -1.87
N TRP A 52 3.92 22.10 -0.58
CA TRP A 52 4.38 20.78 -0.13
C TRP A 52 3.31 19.68 -0.24
N ILE A 53 2.03 20.04 -0.31
CA ILE A 53 0.92 19.08 -0.42
C ILE A 53 1.06 18.18 -1.66
N PRO A 54 1.25 18.70 -2.89
CA PRO A 54 1.43 17.84 -4.08
C PRO A 54 2.72 17.00 -4.00
N ILE A 55 3.80 17.54 -3.43
CA ILE A 55 5.06 16.81 -3.25
C ILE A 55 4.84 15.61 -2.33
N ARG A 56 4.18 15.82 -1.18
CA ARG A 56 3.84 14.76 -0.21
C ARG A 56 2.94 13.70 -0.83
N LEU A 57 1.94 14.10 -1.62
CA LEU A 57 1.05 13.17 -2.32
C LEU A 57 1.85 12.24 -3.25
N ILE A 58 2.80 12.78 -4.02
CA ILE A 58 3.65 11.98 -4.91
C ILE A 58 4.52 11.03 -4.07
N VAL A 59 5.25 11.55 -3.09
CA VAL A 59 6.16 10.75 -2.26
C VAL A 59 5.41 9.63 -1.52
N PHE A 60 4.29 9.94 -0.88
CA PHE A 60 3.49 8.93 -0.18
C PHE A 60 2.80 7.94 -1.12
N ALA A 61 2.41 8.35 -2.33
CA ALA A 61 1.92 7.44 -3.36
C ALA A 61 3.00 6.43 -3.77
N PHE A 62 4.24 6.88 -3.96
CA PHE A 62 5.39 5.99 -4.24
C PHE A 62 5.65 5.03 -3.07
N ILE A 63 5.69 5.53 -1.83
CA ILE A 63 5.87 4.68 -0.64
C ILE A 63 4.75 3.62 -0.58
N GLY A 64 3.49 4.05 -0.77
CA GLY A 64 2.33 3.16 -0.80
C GLY A 64 2.41 2.08 -1.86
N PHE A 65 2.88 2.44 -3.06
CA PHE A 65 3.09 1.50 -4.14
C PHE A 65 4.11 0.42 -3.76
N PHE A 66 5.28 0.81 -3.24
CA PHE A 66 6.30 -0.16 -2.84
C PHE A 66 5.86 -1.04 -1.67
N VAL A 67 5.20 -0.47 -0.67
CA VAL A 67 4.68 -1.21 0.49
C VAL A 67 3.63 -2.24 0.05
N ALA A 68 2.65 -1.84 -0.76
CA ALA A 68 1.63 -2.76 -1.25
C ALA A 68 2.21 -3.82 -2.20
N ASN A 69 3.21 -3.46 -3.00
CA ASN A 69 3.89 -4.39 -3.88
C ASN A 69 4.69 -5.44 -3.10
N GLY A 70 5.45 -5.03 -2.09
CA GLY A 70 6.14 -5.95 -1.18
C GLY A 70 5.17 -6.88 -0.45
N ARG A 71 4.04 -6.34 0.05
CA ARG A 71 2.99 -7.14 0.69
C ARG A 71 2.34 -8.14 -0.27
N TRP A 72 2.09 -7.75 -1.52
CA TRP A 72 1.54 -8.65 -2.53
C TRP A 72 2.50 -9.82 -2.79
N VAL A 73 3.77 -9.51 -3.05
CA VAL A 73 4.82 -10.50 -3.31
C VAL A 73 4.98 -11.44 -2.12
N ALA A 74 5.02 -10.93 -0.89
CA ALA A 74 5.10 -11.75 0.32
C ALA A 74 3.89 -12.71 0.46
N MET A 75 2.70 -12.28 0.07
CA MET A 75 1.51 -13.13 0.07
C MET A 75 1.53 -14.17 -1.06
N GLU A 76 2.06 -13.84 -2.24
CA GLU A 76 2.32 -14.82 -3.30
C GLU A 76 3.27 -15.91 -2.80
N TYR A 77 4.43 -15.56 -2.25
CA TYR A 77 5.37 -16.55 -1.70
C TYR A 77 4.77 -17.41 -0.58
N ARG A 78 3.87 -16.84 0.25
CA ARG A 78 3.27 -17.54 1.38
C ARG A 78 2.21 -18.56 0.98
N PHE A 79 1.42 -18.29 -0.06
CA PHE A 79 0.28 -19.13 -0.46
C PHE A 79 0.51 -19.90 -1.77
N GLU A 80 1.45 -19.46 -2.59
CA GLU A 80 1.89 -20.06 -3.85
C GLU A 80 3.43 -20.06 -3.86
N PRO A 81 4.09 -20.86 -3.00
CA PRO A 81 5.53 -20.97 -3.03
C PRO A 81 5.97 -21.38 -4.45
N PRO A 82 6.97 -20.71 -5.05
CA PRO A 82 7.48 -21.10 -6.35
C PRO A 82 7.88 -22.57 -6.30
N ALA A 83 7.51 -23.33 -7.33
CA ALA A 83 7.85 -24.74 -7.43
C ALA A 83 9.34 -24.94 -7.12
N PRO A 84 9.72 -26.00 -6.37
CA PRO A 84 11.11 -26.21 -6.00
C PRO A 84 11.95 -26.17 -7.27
N ARG A 85 12.93 -25.27 -7.30
CA ARG A 85 13.92 -25.24 -8.38
C ARG A 85 14.52 -26.63 -8.42
N ARG A 86 14.25 -27.39 -9.49
CA ARG A 86 14.90 -28.68 -9.68
C ARG A 86 16.41 -28.41 -9.76
N PRO A 87 17.23 -29.22 -9.05
CA PRO A 87 18.68 -29.05 -8.98
C PRO A 87 19.32 -29.14 -10.36
#